data_AF-A0A936TFH8-F1
#
_entry.id   AF-A0A936TFH8-F1
#
_cell.length_a   1.000
_cell.length_b   1.000
_cell.length_c   1.000
_cell.angle_alpha   90.00
_cell.angle_beta   90.00
_cell.angle_gamma   90.00
#
_symmetry.space_group_name_H-M   'P 1'
#
loop_
_entity.id
_entity.type
_entity.pdbx_description
1 polymer ?
#
loop_
_entity_poly.entity_id
_entity_poly.type
_entity_poly.pdbx_seq_one_letter_code
_entity_poly.pdbx_strand_id
1 'polypeptide(L)'
;MTSSLLPPDLRNLRVAVARWALANGRPLNRTAITIILGTSRDDAKAARRPERRFRCADLPVFLHQMVPVYCDRTGLEAPPHLAESLWTYLAFLADPASPVGLAARSSHPRRLFEALSEVGFLDADGREVRTRRTRRPTSRRVGGRSPEERRAAQQHPVARPASVTSLTGHARVTAP
;
A
#
# COMPACT_ATOMS: atom_id res chain seq x y z
N MET A 1 9.09 -20.80 -1.18
CA MET A 1 8.50 -21.90 -1.96
C MET A 1 7.31 -21.36 -2.76
N THR A 2 7.45 -21.08 -4.07
CA THR A 2 6.36 -20.49 -4.91
C THR A 2 6.35 -21.04 -6.35
N SER A 3 7.13 -22.09 -6.64
CA SER A 3 7.31 -22.57 -8.02
C SER A 3 6.32 -23.67 -8.43
N SER A 4 5.53 -24.22 -7.51
CA SER A 4 4.56 -25.31 -7.77
C SER A 4 3.17 -24.83 -8.19
N LEU A 5 2.82 -23.56 -7.99
CA LEU A 5 1.46 -23.04 -8.20
C LEU A 5 1.08 -22.84 -9.68
N LEU A 6 2.07 -22.65 -10.55
CA LEU A 6 1.83 -22.43 -11.97
C LEU A 6 2.07 -23.72 -12.78
N PRO A 7 1.17 -24.03 -13.74
CA PRO A 7 1.42 -25.04 -14.76
C PRO A 7 2.73 -24.80 -15.54
N PRO A 8 3.35 -25.85 -16.12
CA PRO A 8 4.67 -25.76 -16.74
C PRO A 8 4.82 -24.66 -17.80
N ASP A 9 3.80 -24.46 -18.63
CA ASP A 9 3.70 -23.41 -19.64
C ASP A 9 3.80 -22.01 -19.04
N LEU A 10 3.06 -21.74 -17.97
CA LEU A 10 3.12 -20.44 -17.28
C LEU A 10 4.43 -20.24 -16.52
N ARG A 11 5.08 -21.31 -16.05
CA ARG A 11 6.43 -21.22 -15.47
C ARG A 11 7.45 -20.80 -16.52
N ASN A 12 7.38 -21.38 -17.72
CA ASN A 12 8.25 -21.02 -18.84
C ASN A 12 8.00 -19.58 -19.29
N LEU A 13 6.74 -19.17 -19.38
CA LEU A 13 6.37 -17.79 -19.68
C LEU A 13 6.91 -16.82 -18.62
N ARG A 14 6.75 -17.12 -17.33
CA ARG A 14 7.32 -16.30 -16.24
C ARG A 14 8.84 -16.12 -16.39
N VAL A 15 9.56 -17.19 -16.75
CA VAL A 15 11.02 -17.12 -16.98
C VAL A 15 11.34 -16.27 -18.21
N ALA A 16 10.56 -16.38 -19.29
CA ALA A 16 10.74 -15.55 -20.48
C ALA A 16 10.54 -14.05 -20.16
N VAL A 17 9.47 -13.71 -19.42
CA VAL A 17 9.22 -12.32 -18.97
C VAL A 17 10.37 -11.82 -18.09
N ALA A 18 10.84 -12.65 -17.14
CA ALA A 18 11.95 -12.26 -16.25
C ALA A 18 13.26 -12.00 -17.01
N ARG A 19 13.59 -12.85 -18.00
CA ARG A 19 14.76 -12.67 -18.86
C ARG A 19 14.64 -11.42 -19.72
N TRP A 20 13.48 -11.20 -20.32
CA TRP A 20 13.22 -10.01 -21.11
C TRP A 20 13.30 -8.74 -20.27
N ALA A 21 12.69 -8.74 -19.07
CA ALA A 21 12.73 -7.61 -18.16
C ALA A 21 14.16 -7.26 -17.76
N LEU A 22 14.97 -8.27 -17.42
CA LEU A 22 16.39 -8.08 -17.11
C LEU A 22 17.17 -7.49 -18.29
N ALA A 23 16.98 -8.02 -19.50
CA ALA A 23 17.65 -7.55 -20.71
C ALA A 23 17.28 -6.10 -21.08
N ASN A 24 16.07 -5.66 -20.71
CA ASN A 24 15.55 -4.32 -21.03
C ASN A 24 15.61 -3.35 -19.83
N GLY A 25 16.27 -3.73 -18.72
CA GLY A 25 16.36 -2.88 -17.52
C GLY A 25 15.01 -2.58 -16.86
N ARG A 26 14.02 -3.46 -17.05
CA ARG A 26 12.66 -3.29 -16.54
C ARG A 26 12.47 -3.97 -15.18
N PRO A 27 11.73 -3.34 -14.26
CA PRO A 27 11.38 -3.92 -12.97
C PRO A 27 10.42 -5.09 -13.12
N LEU A 28 10.60 -6.14 -12.33
CA LEU A 28 9.65 -7.25 -12.28
C LEU A 28 9.66 -7.90 -10.90
N ASN A 29 8.53 -7.84 -10.19
CA ASN A 29 8.36 -8.59 -8.96
C ASN A 29 7.95 -10.03 -9.29
N ARG A 30 8.74 -11.01 -8.80
CA ARG A 30 8.53 -12.44 -9.06
C ARG A 30 7.15 -12.94 -8.60
N THR A 31 6.66 -12.46 -7.46
CA THR A 31 5.35 -12.83 -6.93
C THR A 31 4.25 -12.16 -7.74
N ALA A 32 4.42 -10.88 -8.10
CA ALA A 32 3.47 -10.15 -8.94
C ALA A 32 3.27 -10.81 -10.30
N ILE A 33 4.35 -11.17 -11.01
CA ILE A 33 4.20 -11.85 -12.30
C ILE A 33 3.53 -13.23 -12.15
N THR A 34 3.77 -13.94 -11.04
CA THR A 34 3.08 -15.21 -10.80
C THR A 34 1.58 -15.02 -10.63
N ILE A 35 1.17 -14.01 -9.87
CA ILE A 35 -0.24 -13.67 -9.65
C ILE A 35 -0.88 -13.20 -10.96
N ILE A 36 -0.24 -12.28 -11.69
CA ILE A 36 -0.73 -11.77 -12.98
C ILE A 36 -1.01 -12.92 -13.96
N LEU A 37 -0.07 -13.86 -14.11
CA LEU A 37 -0.25 -15.01 -15.00
C LEU A 37 -1.36 -15.94 -14.51
N GLY A 38 -1.45 -16.20 -13.20
CA GLY A 38 -2.50 -17.02 -12.62
C GLY A 38 -3.89 -16.40 -12.80
N THR A 39 -4.06 -15.13 -12.45
CA THR A 39 -5.30 -14.37 -12.60
C THR A 39 -5.75 -14.30 -14.05
N SER A 40 -4.83 -13.99 -14.97
CA SER A 40 -5.08 -13.93 -16.42
C SER A 40 -5.55 -15.28 -16.98
N ARG A 41 -4.99 -16.39 -16.53
CA ARG A 41 -5.42 -17.73 -16.93
C ARG A 41 -6.81 -18.09 -16.42
N ASP A 42 -7.10 -17.81 -15.16
CA ASP A 42 -8.40 -18.14 -14.57
C ASP A 42 -9.52 -17.33 -15.20
N ASP A 43 -9.28 -16.04 -15.46
CA ASP A 43 -10.22 -15.19 -16.18
C ASP A 43 -10.50 -15.72 -17.58
N ALA A 44 -9.45 -16.01 -18.34
CA ALA A 44 -9.56 -16.51 -19.69
C ALA A 44 -10.31 -17.85 -19.75
N LYS A 45 -10.07 -18.73 -18.77
CA LYS A 45 -10.82 -19.99 -18.62
C LYS A 45 -12.30 -19.71 -18.32
N ALA A 46 -12.60 -18.83 -17.35
CA ALA A 46 -13.97 -18.50 -16.97
C ALA A 46 -14.75 -17.84 -18.12
N ALA A 47 -14.11 -16.91 -18.84
CA ALA A 47 -14.71 -16.14 -19.92
C ALA A 47 -14.60 -16.80 -21.30
N ARG A 48 -13.99 -18.00 -21.39
CA ARG A 48 -13.72 -18.75 -22.63
C ARG A 48 -13.01 -17.88 -23.69
N ARG A 49 -11.94 -17.20 -23.27
CA ARG A 49 -11.15 -16.27 -24.08
C ARG A 49 -9.67 -16.67 -24.05
N PRO A 50 -8.83 -16.12 -24.95
CA PRO A 50 -7.38 -16.31 -24.85
C PRO A 50 -6.79 -15.66 -23.60
N GLU A 51 -5.83 -16.32 -22.93
CA GLU A 51 -5.18 -15.85 -21.68
C GLU A 51 -4.55 -14.45 -21.81
N ARG A 52 -3.90 -14.17 -22.93
CA ARG A 52 -3.14 -12.92 -23.17
C ARG A 52 -3.98 -11.80 -23.77
N ARG A 53 -5.30 -11.82 -23.56
CA ARG A 53 -6.21 -10.81 -24.11
C ARG A 53 -6.50 -9.74 -23.06
N PHE A 54 -5.97 -8.54 -23.25
CA PHE A 54 -6.18 -7.40 -22.35
C PHE A 54 -6.98 -6.30 -23.02
N ARG A 55 -8.00 -5.76 -22.35
CA ARG A 55 -8.70 -4.54 -22.77
C ARG A 55 -8.56 -3.46 -21.72
N CYS A 56 -8.54 -2.20 -22.17
CA CYS A 56 -8.43 -1.05 -21.27
C CYS A 56 -9.54 -1.04 -20.21
N ALA A 57 -10.78 -1.34 -20.62
CA ALA A 57 -11.93 -1.40 -19.73
C ALA A 57 -11.84 -2.49 -18.65
N ASP A 58 -11.02 -3.53 -18.88
CA ASP A 58 -10.91 -4.67 -17.97
C ASP A 58 -9.77 -4.46 -16.94
N LEU A 59 -8.86 -3.48 -17.14
CA LEU A 59 -7.71 -3.26 -16.26
C LEU A 59 -8.07 -2.86 -14.81
N PRO A 60 -9.06 -1.96 -14.55
CA PRO A 60 -9.49 -1.66 -13.18
C PRO A 60 -10.03 -2.90 -12.46
N VAL A 61 -10.85 -3.70 -13.15
CA VAL A 61 -11.43 -4.93 -12.61
C VAL A 61 -10.34 -5.96 -12.35
N PHE A 62 -9.40 -6.11 -13.28
CA PHE A 62 -8.26 -7.01 -13.14
C PHE A 62 -7.45 -6.71 -11.88
N LEU A 63 -7.02 -5.46 -11.71
CA LEU A 63 -6.16 -5.05 -10.59
C LEU A 63 -6.87 -5.01 -9.23
N HIS A 64 -8.12 -4.52 -9.19
CA HIS A 64 -8.79 -4.21 -7.93
C HIS A 64 -9.82 -5.26 -7.49
N GLN A 65 -10.17 -6.22 -8.35
CA GLN A 65 -11.13 -7.27 -8.02
C GLN A 65 -10.56 -8.66 -8.25
N MET A 66 -10.08 -8.94 -9.47
CA MET A 66 -9.68 -10.29 -9.85
C MET A 66 -8.37 -10.73 -9.18
N VAL A 67 -7.39 -9.84 -9.09
CA VAL A 67 -6.14 -10.14 -8.36
C VAL A 67 -6.41 -10.39 -6.87
N PRO A 68 -7.13 -9.53 -6.13
CA PRO A 68 -7.52 -9.83 -4.74
C PRO A 68 -8.21 -11.19 -4.58
N VAL A 69 -9.20 -11.50 -5.41
CA VAL A 69 -9.90 -12.80 -5.38
C VAL A 69 -8.95 -13.97 -5.65
N TYR A 70 -8.01 -13.81 -6.58
CA TYR A 70 -6.99 -14.82 -6.85
C TYR A 70 -6.07 -15.04 -5.64
N CYS A 71 -5.60 -13.96 -5.04
CA CYS A 71 -4.77 -13.97 -3.85
C CYS A 71 -5.46 -14.68 -2.68
N ASP A 72 -6.70 -14.31 -2.37
CA ASP A 72 -7.49 -14.91 -1.28
C ASP A 72 -7.65 -16.41 -1.48
N ARG A 73 -8.02 -16.84 -2.69
CA ARG A 73 -8.22 -18.27 -3.01
C ARG A 73 -6.92 -19.08 -2.96
N THR A 74 -5.78 -18.46 -3.28
CA THR A 74 -4.47 -19.15 -3.34
C THR A 74 -3.64 -18.99 -2.06
N GLY A 75 -4.11 -18.19 -1.09
CA GLY A 75 -3.36 -17.85 0.12
C GLY A 75 -2.11 -17.02 -0.16
N LEU A 76 -2.03 -16.35 -1.31
CA LEU A 76 -0.94 -15.46 -1.65
C LEU A 76 -1.25 -14.04 -1.19
N GLU A 77 -0.25 -13.33 -0.66
CA GLU A 77 -0.41 -11.91 -0.37
C GLU A 77 -0.27 -11.08 -1.65
N ALA A 78 -1.09 -10.03 -1.77
CA ALA A 78 -1.00 -9.07 -2.86
C ALA A 78 0.38 -8.37 -2.81
N PRO A 79 1.22 -8.53 -3.85
CA PRO A 79 2.60 -8.09 -3.80
C PRO A 79 2.68 -6.57 -4.02
N PRO A 80 3.70 -5.90 -3.45
CA PRO A 80 4.04 -4.55 -3.87
C PRO A 80 4.45 -4.56 -5.35
N HIS A 81 4.31 -3.42 -6.03
CA HIS A 81 4.74 -3.27 -7.43
C HIS A 81 3.96 -4.15 -8.42
N LEU A 82 2.68 -4.44 -8.12
CA LEU A 82 1.81 -5.23 -8.98
C LEU A 82 1.55 -4.53 -10.32
N ALA A 83 1.19 -3.25 -10.28
CA ALA A 83 0.92 -2.47 -11.49
C ALA A 83 2.18 -2.28 -12.35
N GLU A 84 3.33 -1.99 -11.71
CA GLU A 84 4.63 -1.91 -12.39
C GLU A 84 5.02 -3.26 -13.02
N SER A 85 4.74 -4.39 -12.35
CA SER A 85 5.01 -5.72 -12.92
C SER A 85 4.04 -6.06 -14.07
N LEU A 86 2.78 -5.61 -13.99
CA LEU A 86 1.82 -5.74 -15.09
C LEU A 86 2.25 -4.91 -16.29
N TRP A 87 2.78 -3.71 -16.07
CA TRP A 87 3.35 -2.89 -17.13
C TRP A 87 4.48 -3.61 -17.86
N THR A 88 5.45 -4.14 -17.11
CA THR A 88 6.56 -4.93 -17.68
C THR A 88 6.06 -6.14 -18.45
N TYR A 89 5.03 -6.83 -17.95
CA TYR A 89 4.44 -7.96 -18.66
C TYR A 89 3.75 -7.52 -19.98
N LEU A 90 2.99 -6.43 -19.97
CA LEU A 90 2.37 -5.91 -21.18
C LEU A 90 3.40 -5.40 -22.19
N ALA A 91 4.50 -4.80 -21.72
CA ALA A 91 5.62 -4.41 -22.57
C ALA A 91 6.29 -5.63 -23.23
N PHE A 92 6.49 -6.71 -22.48
CA PHE A 92 6.94 -7.98 -23.04
C PHE A 92 5.95 -8.55 -24.08
N LEU A 93 4.63 -8.43 -23.89
CA LEU A 93 3.66 -8.91 -24.88
C LEU A 93 3.52 -8.00 -26.10
N ALA A 94 3.82 -6.70 -25.95
CA ALA A 94 3.76 -5.72 -27.01
C ALA A 94 5.04 -5.66 -27.86
N ASP A 95 6.15 -6.20 -27.36
CA ASP A 95 7.40 -6.30 -28.09
C ASP A 95 7.23 -7.22 -29.32
N PRO A 96 7.52 -6.74 -30.56
CA PRO A 96 7.49 -7.56 -31.76
C PRO A 96 8.42 -8.78 -31.72
N ALA A 97 9.50 -8.74 -30.92
CA ALA A 97 10.41 -9.86 -30.73
C ALA A 97 9.88 -10.91 -29.73
N SER A 98 8.73 -10.65 -29.09
CA SER A 98 8.11 -11.57 -28.15
C SER A 98 7.54 -12.80 -28.86
N PRO A 99 7.82 -14.02 -28.38
CA PRO A 99 7.38 -15.25 -29.04
C PRO A 99 5.87 -15.51 -28.89
N VAL A 100 5.17 -14.81 -28.00
CA VAL A 100 3.75 -15.08 -27.67
C VAL A 100 2.80 -13.96 -28.04
N GLY A 101 3.24 -12.70 -27.96
CA GLY A 101 2.46 -11.51 -28.27
C GLY A 101 1.18 -11.29 -27.43
N LEU A 102 0.57 -10.12 -27.60
CA LEU A 102 -0.81 -9.87 -27.18
C LEU A 102 -1.78 -10.74 -28.02
N ALA A 103 -2.78 -11.32 -27.37
CA ALA A 103 -3.79 -12.08 -28.10
C ALA A 103 -4.67 -11.16 -28.97
N ALA A 104 -5.25 -11.72 -30.02
CA ALA A 104 -6.20 -11.02 -30.88
C ALA A 104 -7.32 -10.33 -30.09
N ARG A 105 -7.78 -9.17 -30.56
CA ARG A 105 -8.82 -8.35 -29.92
C ARG A 105 -8.44 -7.83 -28.52
N SER A 106 -7.14 -7.78 -28.21
CA SER A 106 -6.62 -6.91 -27.17
C SER A 106 -6.77 -5.44 -27.59
N SER A 107 -6.86 -4.53 -26.61
CA SER A 107 -6.71 -3.11 -26.89
C SER A 107 -5.30 -2.83 -27.44
N HIS A 108 -5.17 -1.75 -28.21
CA HIS A 108 -3.89 -1.32 -28.74
C HIS A 108 -2.88 -1.06 -27.60
N PRO A 109 -1.59 -1.47 -27.71
CA PRO A 109 -0.61 -1.34 -26.63
C PRO A 109 -0.54 0.06 -26.02
N ARG A 110 -0.48 1.11 -26.85
CA ARG A 110 -0.49 2.51 -26.38
C ARG A 110 -1.67 2.82 -25.43
N ARG A 111 -2.88 2.36 -25.75
CA ARG A 111 -4.07 2.57 -24.92
C ARG A 111 -4.03 1.76 -23.63
N LEU A 112 -3.46 0.55 -23.68
CA LEU A 112 -3.27 -0.28 -22.49
C LEU A 112 -2.31 0.40 -21.50
N PHE A 113 -1.20 0.97 -21.99
CA PHE A 113 -0.27 1.72 -21.15
C PHE A 113 -0.90 2.99 -20.58
N GLU A 114 -1.59 3.79 -21.39
CA GLU A 114 -2.33 4.98 -20.91
C GLU A 114 -3.31 4.61 -19.77
N ALA A 115 -4.13 3.58 -19.98
CA ALA A 115 -5.09 3.12 -18.97
C ALA A 115 -4.41 2.52 -17.74
N LEU A 116 -3.31 1.78 -17.90
CA LEU A 116 -2.58 1.20 -16.78
C LEU A 116 -1.86 2.27 -15.95
N SER A 117 -1.32 3.32 -16.56
CA SER A 117 -0.76 4.46 -15.82
C SER A 117 -1.81 5.13 -14.94
N GLU A 118 -3.03 5.30 -15.46
CA GLU A 118 -4.14 5.92 -14.73
C GLU A 118 -4.59 5.04 -13.55
N VAL A 119 -4.86 3.76 -13.79
CA VAL A 119 -5.38 2.83 -12.77
C VAL A 119 -4.30 2.43 -11.75
N GLY A 120 -3.07 2.24 -12.23
CA GLY A 120 -1.93 1.77 -11.43
C GLY A 120 -1.11 2.88 -10.77
N PHE A 121 -1.47 4.15 -10.98
CA PHE A 121 -0.70 5.31 -10.52
C PHE A 121 0.78 5.25 -10.96
N LEU A 122 1.01 4.92 -12.24
CA LEU A 122 2.34 4.81 -12.81
C LEU A 122 2.72 6.08 -13.57
N ASP A 123 4.01 6.36 -13.66
CA ASP A 123 4.54 7.38 -14.57
C ASP A 123 4.54 6.89 -16.03
N ALA A 124 5.08 7.71 -16.93
CA ALA A 124 5.16 7.40 -18.36
C ALA A 124 6.07 6.19 -18.68
N ASP A 125 6.99 5.84 -17.77
CA ASP A 125 7.90 4.70 -17.89
C ASP A 125 7.37 3.43 -17.23
N GLY A 126 6.18 3.51 -16.62
CA GLY A 126 5.54 2.40 -15.91
C GLY A 126 6.06 2.20 -14.48
N ARG A 127 6.78 3.18 -13.92
CA ARG A 127 7.23 3.12 -12.53
C ARG A 127 6.11 3.61 -11.62
N GLU A 128 5.95 2.97 -10.48
CA GLU A 128 5.00 3.44 -9.48
C GLU A 128 5.39 4.84 -9.00
N VAL A 129 4.49 5.80 -9.21
CA VAL A 129 4.61 7.11 -8.61
C VAL A 129 4.35 6.90 -7.14
N ARG A 130 5.40 6.95 -6.31
CA ARG A 130 5.31 6.83 -4.85
C ARG A 130 4.15 7.68 -4.34
N THR A 131 3.00 7.07 -4.10
CA THR A 131 1.95 7.74 -3.36
C THR A 131 2.52 7.89 -1.96
N ARG A 132 2.70 9.14 -1.53
CA ARG A 132 3.06 9.56 -0.17
C ARG A 132 1.98 9.13 0.87
N ARG A 133 1.36 7.96 0.74
CA ARG A 133 0.37 7.42 1.66
C ARG A 133 0.98 6.43 2.64
N THR A 134 2.05 6.86 3.31
CA THR A 134 2.42 6.41 4.67
C THR A 134 3.37 7.42 5.32
N ARG A 135 3.02 8.72 5.29
CA ARG A 135 3.22 9.48 6.53
C ARG A 135 2.05 9.12 7.44
N ARG A 136 2.19 8.02 8.17
CA ARG A 136 1.49 7.85 9.44
C ARG A 136 1.73 9.18 10.17
N PRO A 137 0.72 9.97 10.56
CA PRO A 137 0.98 11.06 11.47
C PRO A 137 1.57 10.36 12.68
N THR A 138 2.86 10.58 12.95
CA THR A 138 3.38 10.38 14.28
C THR A 138 2.45 11.22 15.14
N SER A 139 1.54 10.56 15.84
CA SER A 139 0.90 11.13 17.00
C SER A 139 2.05 11.49 17.91
N ARG A 140 2.51 12.73 17.77
CA ARG A 140 3.34 13.36 18.77
C ARG A 140 2.40 13.41 19.96
N ARG A 141 2.47 12.38 20.83
CA ARG A 141 2.09 12.49 22.23
C ARG A 141 3.01 13.57 22.80
N VAL A 142 2.69 14.83 22.52
CA VAL A 142 3.01 15.91 23.43
C VAL A 142 1.86 15.85 24.42
N GLY A 143 2.19 15.44 25.64
CA GLY A 143 1.25 15.37 26.75
C GLY A 143 0.50 16.69 26.91
N GLY A 144 -0.72 16.75 26.38
CA GLY A 144 -1.70 17.75 26.71
C GLY A 144 -2.42 17.26 27.94
N ARG A 145 -2.07 17.84 29.09
CA ARG A 145 -2.69 17.64 30.39
C ARG A 145 -4.22 17.59 30.29
N SER A 146 -4.81 16.65 31.03
CA SER A 146 -6.26 16.54 31.21
C SER A 146 -6.86 17.87 31.66
N PRO A 147 -8.12 18.20 31.27
CA PRO A 147 -8.80 19.43 31.69
C PRO A 147 -8.93 19.57 33.22
N GLU A 148 -8.79 18.48 33.97
CA GLU A 148 -8.84 18.45 35.44
C GLU A 148 -7.63 19.12 36.12
N GLU A 149 -6.45 19.17 35.49
CA GLU A 149 -5.26 19.80 36.09
C GLU A 149 -5.28 21.34 36.01
N ARG A 150 -6.19 21.95 35.23
CA ARG A 150 -6.35 23.42 35.19
C ARG A 150 -7.21 23.97 36.32
N ARG A 151 -8.02 23.15 37.00
CA ARG A 151 -8.84 23.59 38.14
C ARG A 151 -8.12 23.54 39.49
N ALA A 152 -7.05 22.76 39.62
CA ALA A 152 -6.28 22.66 40.87
C ALA A 152 -5.23 23.78 41.07
N ALA A 153 -4.96 24.61 40.06
CA ALA A 153 -3.92 25.65 40.11
C ALA A 153 -4.43 27.07 40.46
N GLN A 154 -5.70 27.23 40.84
CA GLN A 154 -6.28 28.52 41.26
C GLN A 154 -6.71 28.60 42.73
N GLN A 155 -6.40 27.58 43.52
CA GLN A 155 -6.75 27.58 44.95
C GLN A 155 -5.58 27.04 45.75
N HIS A 156 -4.65 27.92 46.15
CA HIS A 156 -4.11 27.88 47.51
C HIS A 156 -3.45 29.24 47.85
N PRO A 157 -3.79 29.83 49.01
CA PRO A 157 -3.17 31.03 49.53
C PRO A 157 -1.82 30.69 50.15
N VAL A 158 -0.76 31.43 49.80
CA VAL A 158 0.52 31.34 50.50
C VAL A 158 0.51 32.35 51.63
N ALA A 159 0.38 31.82 52.84
CA ALA A 159 0.62 32.51 54.10
C ALA A 159 2.05 33.08 54.15
N ARG A 160 2.17 34.33 54.62
CA ARG A 160 3.42 34.89 55.17
C ARG A 160 3.28 34.94 56.69
N PRO A 161 4.26 34.45 57.47
CA PRO A 161 4.42 34.87 58.84
C PRO A 161 5.74 35.62 59.08
N ALA A 162 5.79 36.24 60.26
CA ALA A 162 6.90 36.93 60.95
C ALA A 162 7.08 38.41 60.53
N SER A 163 7.05 39.43 61.41
CA SER A 163 7.32 39.47 62.86
C SER A 163 6.89 40.80 63.52
N VAL A 164 6.46 40.70 64.81
CA VAL A 164 6.77 41.57 65.99
C VAL A 164 6.19 43.02 65.97
N THR A 165 5.37 43.50 66.92
CA THR A 165 5.71 43.79 68.35
C THR A 165 4.46 44.17 69.17
N SER A 166 4.42 43.68 70.42
CA SER A 166 3.82 44.16 71.70
C SER A 166 2.63 45.14 71.76
N LEU A 167 1.66 44.89 72.66
CA LEU A 167 1.66 45.37 74.06
C LEU A 167 0.37 44.93 74.83
N THR A 168 0.61 44.24 75.95
CA THR A 168 0.01 44.45 77.31
C THR A 168 -1.42 44.06 77.69
N GLY A 169 -1.48 43.31 78.81
CA GLY A 169 -2.53 43.33 79.85
C GLY A 169 -3.61 42.25 79.67
N HIS A 170 -4.06 41.46 80.64
CA HIS A 170 -3.85 41.35 82.09
C HIS A 170 -4.23 39.88 82.48
N ALA A 171 -3.46 39.20 83.34
CA ALA A 171 -3.83 38.74 84.70
C ALA A 171 -5.27 38.19 84.86
N ARG A 172 -5.60 37.09 85.55
CA ARG A 172 -4.89 36.06 86.33
C ARG A 172 -5.96 34.99 86.64
N VAL A 173 -5.58 33.71 86.57
CA VAL A 173 -6.36 32.55 87.01
C VAL A 173 -6.34 32.46 88.54
N THR A 174 -7.45 32.09 89.18
CA THR A 174 -7.58 30.94 90.11
C THR A 174 -8.94 30.93 90.82
N ALA A 175 -9.66 29.82 90.72
CA ALA A 175 -10.64 29.34 91.69
C ALA A 175 -10.48 27.81 91.79
N PRO A 176 -10.66 27.24 92.98
CA PRO A 176 -11.67 26.21 93.20
C PRO A 176 -12.91 26.79 93.89
#